data_AF-A0A3B9VGH1-F1
#
_entry.id   AF-A0A3B9VGH1-F1
#
_cell.length_a   1.000
_cell.length_b   1.000
_cell.length_c   1.000
_cell.angle_alpha   90.00
_cell.angle_beta   90.00
_cell.angle_gamma   90.00
#
_symmetry.space_group_name_H-M   'P 1'
#
loop_
_entity.id
_entity.type
_entity.pdbx_description
1 polymer ?
#
loop_
_entity_poly.entity_id
_entity_poly.type
_entity_poly.pdbx_seq_one_letter_code
_entity_poly.pdbx_strand_id
1 'polypeptide(L)'
;ELQNKIDVSLADTITLRKQINIDLIDSILADIQTSLKDKKPGELTNLFITESKKTGDLMTQELNVIYNSMEAQLKLDQDNLALAEELDVAKIANVSVRSAFLSLSRALLLFENIEKGPKAYKVAKIKTYLDQAHNKLLELKSYSKNLEGIDSKKDINKIISQLAIMIVDVEVTVKDLTEENFSEDFLNWAGQIYQQTSENITMLQKVLDTIYLIDITKEPYPIDITMKEEFLSFEPVQAISPPGEVIMPKELVEIKGDYKEL
;
A
#
# COMPACT_ATOMS: atom_id res chain seq x y z
N GLU A 1 -2.10 -4.23 21.01
CA GLU A 1 -0.70 -4.70 21.01
C GLU A 1 -0.05 -4.65 19.62
N LEU A 2 -0.71 -5.18 18.58
CA LEU A 2 -0.18 -5.17 17.20
C LEU A 2 0.01 -3.75 16.63
N GLN A 3 -0.96 -2.84 16.83
CA GLN A 3 -0.84 -1.43 16.43
C GLN A 3 0.42 -0.78 17.04
N ASN A 4 0.63 -0.92 18.35
CA ASN A 4 1.82 -0.39 19.02
C ASN A 4 3.13 -0.98 18.46
N LYS A 5 3.15 -2.27 18.07
CA LYS A 5 4.32 -2.87 17.43
C LYS A 5 4.61 -2.25 16.06
N ILE A 6 3.57 -2.00 15.26
CA ILE A 6 3.69 -1.33 13.96
C ILE A 6 4.21 0.09 14.15
N ASP A 7 3.58 0.86 15.05
CA ASP A 7 3.93 2.27 15.30
C ASP A 7 5.37 2.43 15.81
N VAL A 8 5.82 1.55 16.72
CA VAL A 8 7.21 1.55 17.21
C VAL A 8 8.18 1.19 16.10
N SER A 9 7.85 0.20 15.26
CA SER A 9 8.71 -0.22 14.15
C SER A 9 8.75 0.78 12.97
N LEU A 10 7.80 1.72 12.90
CA LEU A 10 7.68 2.66 11.80
C LEU A 10 8.90 3.60 11.71
N ALA A 11 9.37 4.13 12.85
CA ALA A 11 10.53 5.01 12.88
C ALA A 11 11.81 4.32 12.41
N ASP A 12 12.01 3.07 12.84
CA ASP A 12 13.15 2.24 12.44
C ASP A 12 13.06 1.89 10.95
N THR A 13 11.85 1.53 10.48
CA THR A 13 11.58 1.23 9.07
C THR A 13 11.87 2.44 8.19
N ILE A 14 11.40 3.63 8.55
CA ILE A 14 11.67 4.87 7.81
C ILE A 14 13.18 5.17 7.77
N THR A 15 13.87 5.00 8.89
CA THR A 15 15.31 5.23 8.97
C THR A 15 16.09 4.26 8.08
N LEU A 16 15.74 2.97 8.13
CA LEU A 16 16.33 1.94 7.28
C LEU A 16 16.10 2.22 5.79
N ARG A 17 14.87 2.55 5.40
CA ARG A 17 14.54 2.88 4.00
C ARG A 17 15.29 4.12 3.52
N LYS A 18 15.45 5.15 4.35
CA LYS A 18 16.26 6.33 4.00
C LYS A 18 17.70 5.94 3.70
N GLN A 19 18.30 5.09 4.54
CA GLN A 19 19.66 4.59 4.32
C GLN A 19 19.76 3.79 3.01
N ILE A 20 18.87 2.82 2.80
CA ILE A 20 18.85 2.00 1.58
C ILE A 20 18.71 2.88 0.34
N ASN A 21 17.82 3.88 0.36
CA ASN A 21 17.59 4.76 -0.78
C ASN A 21 18.80 5.65 -1.09
N ILE A 22 19.52 6.14 -0.07
CA ILE A 22 20.78 6.87 -0.28
C ILE A 22 21.80 5.95 -0.95
N ASP A 23 22.01 4.76 -0.40
CA ASP A 23 22.98 3.78 -0.92
C ASP A 23 22.61 3.31 -2.34
N LEU A 24 21.31 3.22 -2.64
CA LEU A 24 20.78 2.82 -3.94
C LEU A 24 21.02 3.91 -4.99
N ILE A 25 20.77 5.18 -4.66
CA ILE A 25 21.06 6.30 -5.56
C ILE A 25 22.55 6.33 -5.90
N ASP A 26 23.42 6.20 -4.89
CA ASP A 26 24.87 6.18 -5.10
C ASP A 26 25.31 4.98 -5.97
N SER A 27 24.68 3.81 -5.77
CA SER A 27 24.94 2.61 -6.58
C SER A 27 24.49 2.79 -8.03
N ILE A 28 23.31 3.34 -8.27
CA ILE A 28 22.79 3.63 -9.62
C ILE A 28 23.70 4.65 -10.33
N LEU A 29 24.16 5.69 -9.63
CA LEU A 29 25.08 6.67 -10.19
C LEU A 29 26.42 6.02 -10.58
N ALA A 30 26.94 5.09 -9.78
CA ALA A 30 28.13 4.33 -10.13
C ALA A 30 27.91 3.42 -11.35
N ASP A 31 26.75 2.77 -11.47
CA ASP A 31 26.38 1.94 -12.62
C ASP A 31 26.29 2.78 -13.92
N ILE A 32 25.69 3.97 -13.82
CA ILE A 32 25.64 4.95 -14.92
C ILE A 32 27.05 5.38 -15.33
N GLN A 33 27.88 5.82 -14.38
CA GLN A 33 29.25 6.26 -14.65
C GLN A 33 30.09 5.16 -15.30
N THR A 34 29.94 3.92 -14.82
CA THR A 34 30.65 2.75 -15.36
C THR A 34 30.18 2.45 -16.78
N SER A 35 28.87 2.50 -17.04
CA SER A 35 28.30 2.24 -18.36
C SER A 35 28.67 3.32 -19.39
N LEU A 36 28.84 4.57 -18.95
CA LEU A 36 29.25 5.71 -19.78
C LEU A 36 30.76 5.78 -20.00
N LYS A 37 31.55 5.06 -19.21
CA LYS A 37 33.01 5.11 -19.27
C LYS A 37 33.48 4.69 -20.67
N ASP A 38 34.28 5.55 -21.30
CA ASP A 38 34.88 5.34 -22.62
C ASP A 38 33.89 5.29 -23.81
N LYS A 39 32.62 5.67 -23.61
CA LYS A 39 31.61 5.73 -24.70
C LYS A 39 31.70 7.03 -25.50
N LYS A 40 31.68 6.90 -26.83
CA LYS A 40 31.64 8.05 -27.74
C LYS A 40 30.22 8.61 -27.83
N PRO A 41 30.04 9.92 -28.16
CA PRO A 41 28.72 10.55 -28.25
C PRO A 41 27.72 9.83 -29.16
N GLY A 42 28.19 9.19 -30.24
CA GLY A 42 27.35 8.41 -31.16
C GLY A 42 26.92 7.03 -30.66
N GLU A 43 27.48 6.55 -29.55
CA GLU A 43 27.18 5.25 -28.93
C GLU A 43 26.19 5.37 -27.76
N LEU A 44 25.87 6.60 -27.34
CA LEU A 44 25.01 6.87 -26.18
C LEU A 44 23.52 6.58 -26.45
N THR A 45 23.08 6.66 -27.70
CA THR A 45 21.66 6.48 -28.09
C THR A 45 21.14 5.06 -27.90
N ASN A 46 22.01 4.06 -27.82
CA ASN A 46 21.66 2.64 -27.62
C ASN A 46 22.32 2.06 -26.36
N LEU A 47 22.78 2.91 -25.44
CA LEU A 47 23.46 2.45 -24.23
C LEU A 47 22.43 1.95 -23.21
N PHE A 48 22.47 0.66 -22.91
CA PHE A 48 21.79 0.10 -21.75
C PHE A 48 22.67 0.24 -20.52
N ILE A 49 22.13 0.82 -19.45
CA ILE A 49 22.79 0.82 -18.14
C ILE A 49 22.75 -0.61 -17.62
N THR A 50 23.91 -1.18 -17.37
CA THR A 50 23.98 -2.51 -16.76
C THR A 50 23.87 -2.36 -15.25
N GLU A 51 22.81 -2.91 -14.68
CA GLU A 51 22.62 -2.95 -13.23
C GLU A 51 23.72 -3.78 -12.57
N SER A 52 24.39 -3.22 -11.56
CA SER A 52 25.33 -4.00 -10.74
C SER A 52 24.60 -4.85 -9.72
N LYS A 53 25.26 -5.92 -9.26
CA LYS A 53 24.75 -6.77 -8.19
C LYS A 53 24.37 -5.97 -6.94
N LYS A 54 25.14 -4.93 -6.60
CA LYS A 54 24.86 -4.06 -5.45
C LYS A 54 23.51 -3.34 -5.61
N THR A 55 23.26 -2.76 -6.80
CA THR A 55 22.00 -2.08 -7.12
C THR A 55 20.82 -3.04 -7.02
N GLY A 56 20.90 -4.23 -7.64
CA GLY A 56 19.84 -5.24 -7.56
C GLY A 56 19.57 -5.76 -6.14
N ASP A 57 20.63 -5.95 -5.34
CA ASP A 57 20.50 -6.37 -3.93
C ASP A 57 19.81 -5.26 -3.09
N LEU A 58 20.15 -3.99 -3.31
CA LEU A 58 19.52 -2.84 -2.62
C LEU A 58 18.06 -2.65 -3.04
N MET A 59 17.73 -2.79 -4.32
CA MET A 59 16.34 -2.76 -4.80
C MET A 59 15.52 -3.88 -4.16
N THR A 60 16.07 -5.09 -4.12
CA THR A 60 15.45 -6.25 -3.46
C THR A 60 15.25 -5.99 -1.96
N GLN A 61 16.21 -5.35 -1.29
CA GLN A 61 16.11 -5.00 0.12
C GLN A 61 14.99 -3.99 0.37
N GLU A 62 14.92 -2.92 -0.41
CA GLU A 62 13.88 -1.88 -0.29
C GLU A 62 12.48 -2.49 -0.50
N LEU A 63 12.30 -3.30 -1.54
CA LEU A 63 11.03 -3.97 -1.83
C LEU A 63 10.62 -4.91 -0.68
N ASN A 64 11.57 -5.66 -0.10
CA ASN A 64 11.27 -6.51 1.06
C ASN A 64 10.84 -5.69 2.27
N VAL A 65 11.46 -4.54 2.55
CA VAL A 65 11.05 -3.66 3.65
C VAL A 65 9.63 -3.14 3.41
N ILE A 66 9.31 -2.70 2.19
CA ILE A 66 7.96 -2.25 1.81
C ILE A 66 6.94 -3.37 1.99
N TYR A 67 7.20 -4.56 1.44
CA TYR A 67 6.29 -5.69 1.51
C TYR A 67 6.08 -6.21 2.93
N ASN A 68 7.12 -6.22 3.76
CA ASN A 68 7.00 -6.59 5.18
C ASN A 68 6.12 -5.58 5.94
N SER A 69 6.27 -4.27 5.67
CA SER A 69 5.42 -3.24 6.27
C SER A 69 3.96 -3.37 5.81
N MET A 70 3.72 -3.62 4.52
CA MET A 70 2.38 -3.87 3.99
C MET A 70 1.74 -5.12 4.61
N GLU A 71 2.51 -6.19 4.79
CA GLU A 71 2.04 -7.43 5.42
C GLU A 71 1.65 -7.21 6.88
N ALA A 72 2.46 -6.48 7.64
CA ALA A 72 2.16 -6.14 9.02
C ALA A 72 0.86 -5.33 9.13
N GLN A 73 0.68 -4.34 8.25
CA GLN A 73 -0.55 -3.55 8.20
C GLN A 73 -1.76 -4.41 7.80
N LEU A 74 -1.63 -5.26 6.78
CA LEU A 74 -2.72 -6.14 6.35
C LEU A 74 -3.13 -7.15 7.42
N LYS A 75 -2.15 -7.64 8.18
CA LYS A 75 -2.43 -8.52 9.32
C LYS A 75 -3.24 -7.80 10.40
N LEU A 76 -2.85 -6.58 10.74
CA LEU A 76 -3.63 -5.74 11.66
C LEU A 76 -5.04 -5.48 11.12
N ASP A 77 -5.15 -5.11 9.84
CA ASP A 77 -6.45 -4.87 9.20
C ASP A 77 -7.33 -6.13 9.25
N GLN A 78 -6.75 -7.31 9.01
CA GLN A 78 -7.46 -8.59 9.07
C GLN A 78 -7.87 -8.95 10.51
N ASP A 79 -7.00 -8.73 11.50
CA ASP A 79 -7.31 -8.99 12.91
C ASP A 79 -8.42 -8.05 13.41
N ASN A 80 -8.41 -6.79 12.99
CA ASN A 80 -9.49 -5.83 13.28
C ASN A 80 -10.82 -6.26 12.67
N LEU A 81 -10.82 -6.82 11.45
CA LEU A 81 -12.03 -7.36 10.83
C LEU A 81 -12.56 -8.61 11.54
N ALA A 82 -11.67 -9.49 12.01
CA ALA A 82 -12.07 -10.69 12.73
C ALA A 82 -12.71 -10.39 14.09
N LEU A 83 -12.38 -9.24 14.69
CA LEU A 83 -12.93 -8.76 15.96
C LEU A 83 -14.16 -7.86 15.79
N ALA A 84 -14.52 -7.47 14.56
CA ALA A 84 -15.65 -6.59 14.31
C ALA A 84 -16.98 -7.31 14.56
N GLU A 85 -17.90 -6.65 15.28
CA GLU A 85 -19.25 -7.18 15.53
C GLU A 85 -20.10 -7.23 14.25
N GLU A 86 -19.83 -6.31 13.31
CA GLU A 86 -20.46 -6.25 12.00
C GLU A 86 -19.44 -6.45 10.88
N LEU A 87 -19.79 -7.28 9.90
CA LEU A 87 -18.96 -7.56 8.74
C LEU A 87 -19.14 -6.46 7.69
N ASP A 88 -18.15 -5.58 7.57
CA ASP A 88 -18.06 -4.62 6.46
C ASP A 88 -17.44 -5.29 5.23
N VAL A 89 -18.29 -5.60 4.25
CA VAL A 89 -17.89 -6.33 3.04
C VAL A 89 -16.90 -5.52 2.18
N ALA A 90 -16.96 -4.18 2.20
CA ALA A 90 -15.99 -3.34 1.48
C ALA A 90 -14.59 -3.44 2.10
N LYS A 91 -14.51 -3.46 3.43
CA LYS A 91 -13.23 -3.67 4.13
C LYS A 91 -12.68 -5.09 3.92
N ILE A 92 -13.54 -6.10 3.93
CA ILE A 92 -13.15 -7.49 3.60
C ILE A 92 -12.60 -7.57 2.18
N ALA A 93 -13.26 -6.93 1.21
CA ALA A 93 -12.79 -6.85 -0.16
C ALA A 93 -11.44 -6.16 -0.25
N ASN A 94 -11.27 -5.01 0.41
CA ASN A 94 -10.02 -4.26 0.44
C ASN A 94 -8.86 -5.12 1.00
N VAL A 95 -9.03 -5.73 2.18
CA VAL A 95 -8.01 -6.58 2.80
C VAL A 95 -7.67 -7.79 1.94
N SER A 96 -8.68 -8.46 1.38
CA SER A 96 -8.48 -9.66 0.55
C SER A 96 -7.74 -9.35 -0.75
N VAL A 97 -8.14 -8.29 -1.47
CA VAL A 97 -7.50 -7.92 -2.73
C VAL A 97 -6.08 -7.39 -2.49
N ARG A 98 -5.84 -6.58 -1.45
CA ARG A 98 -4.48 -6.13 -1.08
C ARG A 98 -3.59 -7.31 -0.66
N SER A 99 -4.13 -8.29 0.05
CA SER A 99 -3.39 -9.52 0.41
C SER A 99 -3.01 -10.34 -0.81
N ALA A 100 -3.92 -10.49 -1.76
CA ALA A 100 -3.64 -11.17 -3.02
C ALA A 100 -2.59 -10.40 -3.85
N PHE A 101 -2.74 -9.08 -3.97
CA PHE A 101 -1.77 -8.21 -4.65
C PHE A 101 -0.37 -8.35 -4.06
N LEU A 102 -0.25 -8.28 -2.72
CA LEU A 102 1.03 -8.41 -2.03
C LEU A 102 1.67 -9.79 -2.27
N SER A 103 0.87 -10.85 -2.22
CA SER A 103 1.34 -12.22 -2.47
C SER A 103 1.89 -12.36 -3.89
N LEU A 104 1.17 -11.89 -4.90
CA LEU A 104 1.65 -11.91 -6.29
C LEU A 104 2.90 -11.04 -6.49
N SER A 105 2.98 -9.89 -5.82
CA SER A 105 4.15 -9.00 -5.87
C SER A 105 5.40 -9.69 -5.30
N ARG A 106 5.25 -10.43 -4.20
CA ARG A 106 6.33 -11.28 -3.65
C ARG A 106 6.71 -12.42 -4.59
N ALA A 107 5.77 -12.97 -5.35
CA ALA A 107 6.06 -13.96 -6.38
C ALA A 107 6.93 -13.36 -7.50
N LEU A 108 6.59 -12.17 -8.02
CA LEU A 108 7.41 -11.46 -9.02
C LEU A 108 8.84 -11.22 -8.55
N LEU A 109 9.03 -10.82 -7.29
CA LEU A 109 10.38 -10.59 -6.75
C LEU A 109 11.27 -11.84 -6.78
N LEU A 110 10.68 -13.05 -6.71
CA LEU A 110 11.45 -14.29 -6.82
C LEU A 110 11.92 -14.58 -8.25
N PHE A 111 11.24 -14.02 -9.27
CA PHE A 111 11.62 -14.20 -10.67
C PHE A 111 12.89 -13.43 -11.04
N GLU A 112 13.13 -12.25 -10.44
CA GLU A 112 14.32 -11.40 -10.68
C GLU A 112 15.65 -12.15 -10.56
N ASN A 113 15.67 -13.20 -9.74
CA ASN A 113 16.85 -14.00 -9.50
C ASN A 113 16.58 -15.50 -9.71
N ILE A 114 15.61 -15.89 -10.52
CA ILE A 114 15.09 -17.27 -10.54
C ILE A 114 16.15 -18.35 -10.78
N GLU A 115 17.26 -18.01 -11.44
CA GLU A 115 18.39 -18.91 -11.67
C GLU A 115 19.38 -19.02 -10.50
N LYS A 116 19.37 -18.06 -9.57
CA LYS A 116 20.33 -18.02 -8.45
C LYS A 116 19.95 -18.99 -7.34
N GLY A 117 20.41 -20.23 -7.42
CA GLY A 117 20.17 -21.27 -6.42
C GLY A 117 19.25 -22.39 -6.92
N PRO A 118 18.74 -23.27 -6.04
CA PRO A 118 17.94 -24.41 -6.46
C PRO A 118 16.62 -23.97 -7.11
N LYS A 119 16.47 -24.26 -8.42
CA LYS A 119 15.29 -23.86 -9.22
C LYS A 119 13.99 -24.37 -8.60
N ALA A 120 13.94 -25.66 -8.25
CA ALA A 120 12.76 -26.28 -7.64
C ALA A 120 12.30 -25.55 -6.37
N TYR A 121 13.23 -25.14 -5.50
CA TYR A 121 12.90 -24.40 -4.29
C TYR A 121 12.25 -23.04 -4.59
N LYS A 122 12.79 -22.29 -5.57
CA LYS A 122 12.22 -20.99 -5.95
C LYS A 122 10.85 -21.13 -6.58
N VAL A 123 10.69 -22.10 -7.48
CA VAL A 123 9.41 -22.38 -8.11
C VAL A 123 8.37 -22.82 -7.08
N ALA A 124 8.73 -23.65 -6.09
CA ALA A 124 7.84 -24.01 -4.99
C ALA A 124 7.45 -22.80 -4.11
N LYS A 125 8.38 -21.87 -3.89
CA LYS A 125 8.09 -20.63 -3.16
C LYS A 125 7.17 -19.69 -3.96
N ILE A 126 7.36 -19.59 -5.27
CA ILE A 126 6.44 -18.89 -6.18
C ILE A 126 5.04 -19.51 -6.08
N LYS A 127 4.93 -20.84 -6.17
CA LYS A 127 3.66 -21.56 -6.00
C LYS A 127 2.95 -21.17 -4.71
N THR A 128 3.67 -21.15 -3.59
CA THR A 128 3.12 -20.79 -2.28
C THR A 128 2.48 -19.40 -2.30
N TYR A 129 3.12 -18.42 -2.94
CA TYR A 129 2.55 -17.08 -3.07
C TYR A 129 1.35 -17.02 -4.04
N LEU A 130 1.38 -17.78 -5.14
CA LEU A 130 0.23 -17.90 -6.04
C LEU A 130 -0.97 -18.53 -5.32
N ASP A 131 -0.74 -19.60 -4.55
CA ASP A 131 -1.75 -20.26 -3.71
C ASP A 131 -2.34 -19.31 -2.67
N GLN A 132 -1.50 -18.53 -1.99
CA GLN A 132 -1.96 -17.52 -1.02
C GLN A 132 -2.86 -16.48 -1.69
N ALA A 133 -2.47 -15.95 -2.85
CA ALA A 133 -3.28 -15.00 -3.61
C ALA A 133 -4.62 -15.62 -4.04
N HIS A 134 -4.58 -16.83 -4.61
CA HIS A 134 -5.76 -17.54 -5.05
C HIS A 134 -6.74 -17.80 -3.91
N ASN A 135 -6.25 -18.27 -2.76
CA ASN A 135 -7.06 -18.54 -1.58
C ASN A 135 -7.72 -17.26 -1.01
N LYS A 136 -7.00 -16.13 -0.99
CA LYS A 136 -7.56 -14.84 -0.57
C LYS A 136 -8.66 -14.35 -1.50
N LEU A 137 -8.53 -14.57 -2.80
CA LEU A 137 -9.59 -14.22 -3.75
C LEU A 137 -10.79 -15.19 -3.67
N LEU A 138 -10.56 -16.47 -3.36
CA LEU A 138 -11.63 -17.43 -3.08
C LEU A 138 -12.40 -17.07 -1.80
N GLU A 139 -11.70 -16.66 -0.75
CA GLU A 139 -12.29 -16.12 0.48
C GLU A 139 -13.22 -14.96 0.13
N LEU A 140 -12.73 -13.95 -0.61
CA LEU A 140 -13.55 -12.84 -1.10
C LEU A 140 -14.75 -13.30 -1.95
N LYS A 141 -14.55 -14.29 -2.83
CA LYS A 141 -15.62 -14.85 -3.66
C LYS A 141 -16.72 -15.49 -2.80
N SER A 142 -16.38 -16.10 -1.67
CA SER A 142 -17.39 -16.65 -0.75
C SER A 142 -18.30 -15.57 -0.16
N TYR A 143 -17.76 -14.38 0.08
CA TYR A 143 -18.52 -13.19 0.50
C TYR A 143 -19.23 -12.49 -0.67
N SER A 144 -18.95 -12.87 -1.92
CA SER A 144 -19.47 -12.20 -3.13
C SER A 144 -20.96 -12.35 -3.42
N LYS A 145 -21.68 -13.17 -2.66
CA LYS A 145 -23.15 -13.19 -2.69
C LYS A 145 -23.74 -11.97 -1.96
N ASN A 146 -22.99 -11.37 -1.03
CA ASN A 146 -23.36 -10.14 -0.31
C ASN A 146 -22.69 -8.89 -0.89
N LEU A 147 -21.95 -9.03 -2.00
CA LEU A 147 -21.25 -7.94 -2.71
C LEU A 147 -22.14 -7.27 -3.78
N GLU A 148 -23.40 -6.98 -3.45
CA GLU A 148 -24.25 -6.14 -4.30
C GLU A 148 -23.62 -4.73 -4.33
N GLY A 149 -22.79 -4.45 -5.35
CA GLY A 149 -22.10 -3.17 -5.51
C GLY A 149 -20.66 -3.23 -6.03
N ILE A 150 -20.01 -4.41 -6.09
CA ILE A 150 -18.70 -4.53 -6.73
C ILE A 150 -18.87 -4.99 -8.18
N ASP A 151 -18.86 -4.03 -9.12
CA ASP A 151 -18.86 -4.29 -10.57
C ASP A 151 -17.64 -5.12 -11.03
N SER A 152 -16.59 -5.22 -10.21
CA SER A 152 -15.37 -5.99 -10.46
C SER A 152 -15.50 -7.51 -10.26
N LYS A 153 -16.69 -8.05 -9.97
CA LYS A 153 -16.90 -9.51 -9.75
C LYS A 153 -16.44 -10.36 -10.93
N LYS A 154 -16.60 -9.88 -12.16
CA LYS A 154 -16.14 -10.57 -13.36
C LYS A 154 -14.61 -10.66 -13.39
N ASP A 155 -13.94 -9.56 -13.07
CA ASP A 155 -12.48 -9.48 -13.07
C ASP A 155 -11.88 -10.36 -11.96
N ILE A 156 -12.44 -10.33 -10.75
CA ILE A 156 -12.03 -11.22 -9.65
C ILE A 156 -12.14 -12.68 -10.06
N ASN A 157 -13.26 -13.10 -10.67
CA ASN A 157 -13.42 -14.48 -11.13
C ASN A 157 -12.43 -14.85 -12.24
N LYS A 158 -12.13 -13.92 -13.15
CA LYS A 158 -11.12 -14.13 -14.19
C LYS A 158 -9.74 -14.36 -13.58
N ILE A 159 -9.34 -13.53 -12.61
CA ILE A 159 -8.06 -13.67 -11.90
C ILE A 159 -8.00 -15.00 -11.15
N ILE A 160 -9.06 -15.39 -10.43
CA ILE A 160 -9.13 -16.69 -9.74
C ILE A 160 -8.89 -17.84 -10.71
N SER A 161 -9.58 -17.86 -11.85
CA SER A 161 -9.41 -18.92 -12.86
C SER A 161 -8.01 -18.94 -13.45
N GLN A 162 -7.41 -17.77 -13.73
CA GLN A 162 -6.04 -17.67 -14.24
C GLN A 162 -5.03 -18.20 -13.21
N LEU A 163 -5.17 -17.81 -11.95
CA LEU A 163 -4.32 -18.30 -10.87
C LEU A 163 -4.45 -19.81 -10.68
N ALA A 164 -5.66 -20.38 -10.76
CA ALA A 164 -5.86 -21.82 -10.65
C ALA A 164 -5.10 -22.59 -11.74
N ILE A 165 -5.13 -22.11 -13.00
CA ILE A 165 -4.38 -22.71 -14.11
C ILE A 165 -2.88 -22.59 -13.87
N MET A 166 -2.39 -21.40 -13.48
CA MET A 166 -0.98 -21.16 -13.20
C MET A 166 -0.46 -22.01 -12.04
N ILE A 167 -1.23 -22.17 -10.97
CA ILE A 167 -0.85 -22.99 -9.81
C ILE A 167 -0.62 -24.43 -10.24
N VAL A 168 -1.51 -24.99 -11.09
CA VAL A 168 -1.35 -26.36 -11.60
C VAL A 168 -0.09 -26.48 -12.46
N ASP A 169 0.15 -25.53 -13.36
CA ASP A 169 1.34 -25.54 -14.21
C ASP A 169 2.65 -25.44 -13.41
N VAL A 170 2.67 -24.53 -12.43
CA VAL A 170 3.79 -24.38 -11.50
C VAL A 170 3.96 -25.64 -10.64
N GLU A 171 2.88 -26.29 -10.20
CA GLU A 171 2.94 -27.53 -9.42
C GLU A 171 3.58 -28.68 -10.20
N VAL A 172 3.14 -28.89 -11.45
CA VAL A 172 3.75 -29.87 -12.35
C VAL A 172 5.22 -29.56 -12.55
N THR A 173 5.57 -28.29 -12.77
CA THR A 173 6.96 -27.86 -12.92
C THR A 173 7.80 -28.08 -11.67
N VAL A 174 7.28 -27.85 -10.46
CA VAL A 174 7.98 -28.18 -9.20
C VAL A 174 8.31 -29.67 -9.16
N LYS A 175 7.34 -30.51 -9.50
CA LYS A 175 7.53 -31.96 -9.52
C LYS A 175 8.60 -32.35 -10.54
N ASP A 176 8.50 -31.88 -11.76
CA ASP A 176 9.44 -32.20 -12.85
C ASP A 176 10.86 -31.71 -12.53
N LEU A 177 11.02 -30.54 -11.92
CA LEU A 177 12.32 -30.04 -11.47
C LEU A 177 12.89 -30.84 -10.31
N THR A 178 12.04 -31.39 -9.43
CA THR A 178 12.46 -32.22 -8.30
C THR A 178 12.86 -33.62 -8.76
N GLU A 179 12.18 -34.15 -9.78
CA GLU A 179 12.46 -35.46 -10.38
C GLU A 179 13.50 -35.39 -11.52
N GLU A 180 14.10 -34.22 -11.77
CA GLU A 180 15.08 -33.96 -12.84
C GLU A 180 14.55 -34.26 -14.26
N ASN A 181 13.23 -34.21 -14.45
CA ASN A 181 12.53 -34.53 -15.71
C ASN A 181 12.08 -33.29 -16.49
N PHE A 182 12.39 -32.08 -16.01
CA PHE A 182 11.99 -30.85 -16.68
C PHE A 182 12.69 -30.68 -18.04
N SER A 183 11.94 -30.84 -19.12
CA SER A 183 12.46 -30.90 -20.50
C SER A 183 12.34 -29.60 -21.29
N GLU A 184 11.68 -28.57 -20.75
CA GLU A 184 11.43 -27.31 -21.45
C GLU A 184 12.55 -26.28 -21.21
N ASP A 185 12.54 -25.19 -21.98
CA ASP A 185 13.39 -24.04 -21.69
C ASP A 185 12.88 -23.33 -20.43
N PHE A 186 13.63 -23.51 -19.34
CA PHE A 186 13.29 -22.97 -18.03
C PHE A 186 13.12 -21.45 -18.01
N LEU A 187 13.95 -20.71 -18.74
CA LEU A 187 13.87 -19.24 -18.73
C LEU A 187 12.67 -18.75 -19.54
N ASN A 188 12.38 -19.41 -20.66
CA ASN A 188 11.18 -19.11 -21.43
C ASN A 188 9.91 -19.42 -20.63
N TRP A 189 9.83 -20.59 -19.99
CA TRP A 189 8.72 -20.94 -19.10
C TRP A 189 8.58 -19.93 -17.94
N ALA A 190 9.68 -19.61 -17.25
CA ALA A 190 9.68 -18.65 -16.16
C ALA A 190 9.20 -17.26 -16.62
N GLY A 191 9.62 -16.82 -17.82
CA GLY A 191 9.18 -15.57 -18.43
C GLY A 191 7.67 -15.54 -18.71
N GLN A 192 7.08 -16.66 -19.12
CA GLN A 192 5.63 -16.78 -19.31
C GLN A 192 4.86 -16.67 -18.00
N ILE A 193 5.30 -17.38 -16.95
CA ILE A 193 4.65 -17.29 -15.63
C ILE A 193 4.82 -15.89 -15.02
N TYR A 194 6.00 -15.27 -15.19
CA TYR A 194 6.23 -13.89 -14.78
C TYR A 194 5.22 -12.95 -15.45
N GLN A 195 5.06 -13.04 -16.77
CA GLN A 195 4.14 -12.21 -17.54
C GLN A 195 2.69 -12.40 -17.09
N GLN A 196 2.24 -13.65 -16.95
CA GLN A 196 0.89 -13.96 -16.46
C GLN A 196 0.66 -13.44 -15.04
N THR A 197 1.66 -13.54 -14.15
CA THR A 197 1.59 -13.00 -12.79
C THR A 197 1.46 -11.48 -12.81
N SER A 198 2.24 -10.80 -13.66
CA SER A 198 2.19 -9.35 -13.83
C SER A 198 0.85 -8.86 -14.38
N GLU A 199 0.26 -9.58 -15.33
CA GLU A 199 -1.08 -9.30 -15.85
C GLU A 199 -2.15 -9.42 -14.76
N ASN A 200 -2.08 -10.46 -13.94
CA ASN A 200 -2.99 -10.64 -12.79
C ASN A 200 -2.85 -9.51 -11.76
N ILE A 201 -1.63 -9.05 -11.48
CA ILE A 201 -1.39 -7.88 -10.62
C ILE A 201 -2.04 -6.63 -11.19
N THR A 202 -1.87 -6.38 -12.49
CA THR A 202 -2.46 -5.22 -13.18
C THR A 202 -3.98 -5.26 -13.11
N MET A 203 -4.58 -6.45 -13.26
CA MET A 203 -6.02 -6.62 -13.08
C MET A 203 -6.45 -6.40 -11.63
N LEU A 204 -5.73 -6.94 -10.64
CA LEU A 204 -6.01 -6.70 -9.22
C LEU A 204 -5.93 -5.22 -8.86
N GLN A 205 -4.98 -4.47 -9.44
CA GLN A 205 -4.88 -3.03 -9.22
C GLN A 205 -6.16 -2.31 -9.66
N LYS A 206 -6.73 -2.65 -10.82
CA LYS A 206 -8.01 -2.08 -11.27
C LYS A 206 -9.16 -2.40 -10.32
N VAL A 207 -9.16 -3.61 -9.75
CA VAL A 207 -10.14 -4.00 -8.72
C VAL A 207 -9.95 -3.17 -7.44
N LEU A 208 -8.70 -2.97 -6.99
CA LEU A 208 -8.38 -2.12 -5.84
C LEU A 208 -8.85 -0.68 -6.05
N ASP A 209 -8.58 -0.10 -7.22
CA ASP A 209 -8.98 1.27 -7.55
C ASP A 209 -10.52 1.40 -7.49
N THR A 210 -11.25 0.39 -7.97
CA THR A 210 -12.72 0.36 -7.90
C THR A 210 -13.22 0.26 -6.46
N ILE A 211 -12.62 -0.60 -5.63
CA ILE A 211 -12.97 -0.73 -4.21
C ILE A 211 -12.71 0.57 -3.46
N TYR A 212 -11.58 1.24 -3.74
CA TYR A 212 -11.25 2.52 -3.14
C TYR A 212 -12.26 3.61 -3.50
N LEU A 213 -12.68 3.68 -4.76
CA LEU A 213 -13.74 4.60 -5.20
C LEU A 213 -15.05 4.35 -4.46
N ILE A 214 -15.46 3.10 -4.24
CA ILE A 214 -16.66 2.78 -3.46
C ILE A 214 -16.55 3.31 -2.03
N ASP A 215 -15.39 3.16 -1.40
CA ASP A 215 -15.19 3.59 0.00
C ASP A 215 -15.24 5.11 0.18
N ILE A 216 -14.71 5.88 -0.79
CA ILE A 216 -14.74 7.36 -0.75
C ILE A 216 -16.06 7.97 -1.26
N THR A 217 -16.87 7.21 -2.01
CA THR A 217 -18.16 7.68 -2.58
C THR A 217 -19.38 7.32 -1.71
N LYS A 218 -19.20 6.63 -0.58
CA LYS A 218 -20.26 6.54 0.44
C LYS A 218 -20.63 7.96 0.88
N GLU A 219 -21.79 8.44 0.41
CA GLU A 219 -22.29 9.78 0.68
C GLU A 219 -22.27 10.10 2.18
N PRO A 220 -21.98 11.36 2.60
CA PRO A 220 -22.24 11.77 3.97
C PRO A 220 -23.70 11.48 4.28
N TYR A 221 -23.97 10.85 5.42
CA TYR A 221 -25.33 10.61 5.91
C TYR A 221 -26.20 11.85 5.65
N PRO A 222 -27.40 11.71 5.06
CA PRO A 222 -28.29 12.84 4.91
C PRO A 222 -28.51 13.43 6.30
N ILE A 223 -28.02 14.66 6.51
CA ILE A 223 -28.33 15.42 7.70
C ILE A 223 -29.84 15.62 7.66
N ASP A 224 -30.55 14.97 8.57
CA ASP A 224 -31.98 15.17 8.73
C ASP A 224 -32.22 16.57 9.31
N ILE A 225 -32.36 17.55 8.41
CA ILE A 225 -32.76 18.92 8.70
C ILE A 225 -34.23 19.04 9.18
N THR A 226 -34.92 17.93 9.43
CA THR A 226 -36.26 17.92 10.03
C THR A 226 -36.28 17.62 11.53
N MET A 227 -35.13 17.52 12.21
CA MET A 227 -35.12 17.59 13.67
C MET A 227 -35.73 18.92 14.11
N LYS A 228 -36.94 18.83 14.66
CA LYS A 228 -37.73 19.96 15.17
C LYS A 228 -36.84 20.84 16.06
N GLU A 229 -36.89 22.14 15.78
CA GLU A 229 -36.35 23.21 16.60
C GLU A 229 -36.95 23.15 18.02
N GLU A 230 -36.43 22.30 18.87
CA GLU A 230 -36.62 22.39 20.30
C GLU A 230 -35.23 22.50 20.93
N PHE A 231 -34.96 23.71 21.47
CA PHE A 231 -33.85 24.09 22.32
C PHE A 231 -32.52 24.48 21.65
N LEU A 232 -32.55 25.55 20.86
CA LEU A 232 -31.43 26.50 20.84
C LEU A 232 -31.98 27.93 20.96
N SER A 233 -32.34 28.34 22.18
CA SER A 233 -32.54 29.75 22.50
C SER A 233 -31.16 30.41 22.59
N PHE A 234 -30.78 31.17 21.57
CA PHE A 234 -29.63 32.06 21.65
C PHE A 234 -30.12 33.43 22.12
N GLU A 235 -29.49 33.98 23.16
CA GLU A 235 -29.70 35.38 23.52
C GLU A 235 -29.21 36.29 22.38
N PRO A 236 -29.95 37.36 22.04
CA PRO A 236 -29.59 38.23 20.93
C PRO A 236 -28.26 38.92 21.19
N VAL A 237 -27.30 38.70 20.29
CA VAL A 237 -26.00 39.37 20.28
C VAL A 237 -26.24 40.88 20.13
N GLN A 238 -25.85 41.66 21.14
CA GLN A 238 -25.90 43.12 21.07
C GLN A 238 -24.98 43.62 19.95
N ALA A 239 -25.51 44.47 19.09
CA ALA A 239 -24.79 45.04 17.96
C ALA A 239 -23.61 45.90 18.43
N ILE A 240 -22.42 45.59 17.93
CA ILE A 240 -21.21 46.38 18.15
C ILE A 240 -21.35 47.69 17.37
N SER A 241 -21.37 48.82 18.06
CA SER A 241 -21.37 50.15 17.43
C SER A 241 -19.95 50.50 16.95
N PRO A 242 -19.79 51.19 15.81
CA PRO A 242 -18.47 51.53 15.28
C PRO A 242 -17.74 52.52 16.19
N PRO A 243 -16.39 52.48 16.23
CA PRO A 243 -15.60 53.26 17.19
C PRO A 243 -15.66 54.75 16.87
N GLY A 244 -16.33 55.50 17.74
CA GLY A 244 -16.26 56.96 17.80
C GLY A 244 -14.93 57.43 18.42
N GLU A 245 -14.52 58.63 18.03
CA GLU A 245 -13.24 59.28 18.34
C GLU A 245 -12.81 59.19 19.81
N VAL A 246 -11.50 58.97 19.99
CA VAL A 246 -10.80 58.95 21.27
C VAL A 246 -10.94 60.31 21.97
N ILE A 247 -11.56 60.31 23.15
CA ILE A 247 -11.38 61.38 24.14
C ILE A 247 -10.82 60.73 25.41
N MET A 248 -9.56 61.04 25.72
CA MET A 248 -8.89 60.61 26.95
C MET A 248 -9.56 61.21 28.20
N PRO A 249 -9.79 60.43 29.27
CA PRO A 249 -10.09 60.99 30.58
C PRO A 249 -8.80 61.46 31.26
N LYS A 250 -8.72 62.75 31.61
CA LYS A 250 -7.84 63.24 32.69
C LYS A 250 -8.56 63.02 34.02
N GLU A 251 -7.80 62.51 34.99
CA GLU A 251 -8.18 62.19 36.36
C GLU A 251 -8.92 63.32 37.08
N LEU A 252 -9.92 62.93 37.87
CA LEU A 252 -10.37 63.68 39.04
C LEU A 252 -10.62 62.67 40.18
N VAL A 253 -9.62 62.50 41.04
CA VAL A 253 -9.82 62.01 42.40
C VAL A 253 -9.56 63.19 43.32
N GLU A 254 -10.64 63.84 43.76
CA GLU A 254 -10.60 64.68 44.95
C GLU A 254 -10.46 63.78 46.19
N ILE A 255 -9.30 63.80 46.85
CA ILE A 255 -9.19 63.35 48.24
C ILE A 255 -9.12 64.60 49.11
N LYS A 256 -10.16 64.75 49.95
CA LYS A 256 -10.26 65.76 51.01
C LYS A 256 -9.49 65.32 52.26
N GLY A 257 -8.81 66.30 52.89
CA GLY A 257 -8.36 66.30 54.30
C GLY A 257 -7.04 65.57 54.55
N ASP A 258 -6.08 66.05 55.35
CA ASP A 258 -6.04 67.17 56.30
C ASP A 258 -4.59 67.68 56.42
N TYR A 259 -4.44 69.00 56.56
CA TYR A 259 -3.21 69.65 57.00
C TYR A 259 -3.07 69.53 58.53
N LYS A 260 -1.88 69.14 59.00
CA LYS A 260 -1.24 69.55 60.26
C LYS A 260 0.25 69.20 60.15
N GLU A 261 1.10 70.19 59.86
CA GLU A 261 1.96 70.87 60.84
C GLU A 261 2.88 69.92 61.63
N LEU A 262 4.09 69.70 61.12
CA LEU A 262 5.38 70.09 61.71
C LEU A 262 6.56 69.52 60.90
#